data_AF-A0AAN8ETX3-F1
#
_entry.id   AF-A0AAN8ETX3-F1
#
_cell.length_a   1.000
_cell.length_b   1.000
_cell.length_c   1.000
_cell.angle_alpha   90.00
_cell.angle_beta   90.00
_cell.angle_gamma   90.00
#
_symmetry.space_group_name_H-M   'P 1'
#
loop_
_entity.id
_entity.type
_entity.pdbx_description
1 polymer ?
#
loop_
_entity_poly.entity_id
_entity_poly.type
_entity_poly.pdbx_seq_one_letter_code
_entity_poly.pdbx_strand_id
1 'polypeptide(L)'
;KEPLDDWEMVLLEAKQQKEAEDRAKEEKNEVKPAARTIEQVSSETKTSKDEEETEEESSEEESSEEESESEEESSSEDESPKAKLTKEEIMEAVRQRLIKRRELAESKRSKDNLRAPVICVLGHVDTGKTKMLDTIRRTNVQDGEAGGITQQIGATQVPADAIKERCKQVRDFNPDAVRIPGFLIIDTPGHESFANLRSRGSSLCDFAILVVDIMHGLEPQTIESLKLLLKRKTPFVIALNKIDRLYGYESNPRKDVYQHLKSQPQNTQLEFKERYEKIVGEFAEQALNVCLSYQNKNLDEYISMIPTSAFLGDGIGNLMAYIVGTTQKYHADKLAFSEELEATVMEVKSIPGLGTTIDVILVNGRLRVGDIIVVTGTEGAIMTPIRELLMPQPLRELRVKNEYGHYKEVQGAQGVKVLAKGLEKCLAGLPLYVAHKEDEIDLLKHEAEQQLSRALTSIKKKPEGVYVQASTLGSLEALLEFLKTQKIPVGLVRFRGSSSLFYSRIPELQVVDL
;
A
#
# COMPACT_ATOMS: atom_id res chain seq x y z
N LYS A 1 -8.00 -9.48 67.45
CA LYS A 1 -7.89 -8.74 66.18
C LYS A 1 -8.81 -9.44 65.21
N GLU A 2 -9.94 -8.82 64.90
CA GLU A 2 -10.82 -9.28 63.82
C GLU A 2 -10.15 -9.02 62.46
N PRO A 3 -10.57 -9.71 61.37
CA PRO A 3 -10.17 -9.34 60.02
C PRO A 3 -10.73 -7.96 59.66
N LEU A 4 -10.01 -7.21 58.83
CA LEU A 4 -10.53 -5.97 58.23
C LEU A 4 -11.47 -6.35 57.08
N ASP A 5 -12.53 -5.56 56.88
CA ASP A 5 -13.44 -5.72 55.74
C ASP A 5 -12.80 -5.21 54.43
N ASP A 6 -13.27 -5.74 53.30
CA ASP A 6 -12.81 -5.41 51.93
C ASP A 6 -12.68 -3.90 51.65
N TRP A 7 -13.58 -3.08 52.21
CA TRP A 7 -13.62 -1.64 51.96
C TRP A 7 -12.46 -0.87 52.64
N GLU A 8 -11.90 -1.39 53.75
CA GLU A 8 -10.72 -0.79 54.39
C GLU A 8 -9.45 -1.09 53.59
N MET A 9 -9.37 -2.27 52.96
CA MET A 9 -8.27 -2.65 52.07
C MET A 9 -8.21 -1.75 50.83
N VAL A 10 -9.34 -1.51 50.16
CA VAL A 10 -9.43 -0.60 49.00
C VAL A 10 -9.01 0.83 49.36
N LEU A 11 -9.36 1.32 50.56
CA LEU A 11 -8.90 2.63 51.04
C LEU A 11 -7.39 2.69 51.35
N LEU A 12 -6.77 1.55 51.66
CA LEU A 12 -5.32 1.42 51.86
C LEU A 12 -4.57 1.44 50.53
N GLU A 13 -5.03 0.68 49.54
CA GLU A 13 -4.47 0.66 48.18
C GLU A 13 -4.60 2.04 47.51
N ALA A 14 -5.77 2.68 47.61
CA ALA A 14 -5.99 4.03 47.08
C ALA A 14 -5.09 5.10 47.71
N LYS A 15 -4.68 4.94 48.98
CA LYS A 15 -3.67 5.81 49.61
C LYS A 15 -2.28 5.55 49.06
N GLN A 16 -1.87 4.28 48.95
CA GLN A 16 -0.55 3.92 48.44
C GLN A 16 -0.33 4.35 46.98
N GLN A 17 -1.35 4.23 46.13
CA GLN A 17 -1.29 4.77 44.77
C GLN A 17 -1.12 6.30 44.75
N LYS A 18 -1.76 7.02 45.68
CA LYS A 18 -1.67 8.47 45.74
C LYS A 18 -0.31 8.97 46.25
N GLU A 19 0.25 8.31 47.26
CA GLU A 19 1.62 8.56 47.74
C GLU A 19 2.68 8.26 46.66
N ALA A 20 2.44 7.24 45.82
CA ALA A 20 3.29 6.93 44.67
C ALA A 20 3.17 7.98 43.55
N GLU A 21 1.96 8.44 43.22
CA GLU A 21 1.75 9.52 42.27
C GLU A 21 2.42 10.83 42.71
N ASP A 22 2.31 11.20 43.98
CA ASP A 22 2.79 12.48 44.47
C ASP A 22 4.34 12.51 44.52
N ARG A 23 5.00 11.40 44.87
CA ARG A 23 6.45 11.23 44.64
C ARG A 23 6.84 11.39 43.17
N ALA A 24 6.08 10.80 42.25
CA ALA A 24 6.32 10.90 40.81
C ALA A 24 6.03 12.31 40.23
N LYS A 25 5.46 13.23 41.02
CA LYS A 25 5.31 14.66 40.72
C LYS A 25 6.46 15.49 41.29
N GLU A 26 7.01 15.12 42.46
CA GLU A 26 8.21 15.77 43.03
C GLU A 26 9.44 15.56 42.13
N GLU A 27 9.75 14.32 41.72
CA GLU A 27 10.90 14.00 40.85
C GLU A 27 10.87 14.70 39.47
N LYS A 28 9.71 15.23 39.04
CA LYS A 28 9.56 15.93 37.76
C LYS A 28 9.75 17.45 37.83
N ASN A 29 9.90 18.03 39.03
CA ASN A 29 9.97 19.49 39.19
C ASN A 29 11.39 20.08 39.22
N GLU A 30 12.45 19.27 39.35
CA GLU A 30 13.82 19.78 39.54
C GLU A 30 14.60 20.16 38.26
N VAL A 31 14.07 19.89 37.06
CA VAL A 31 14.77 20.22 35.78
C VAL A 31 14.03 21.30 34.98
N LYS A 32 14.44 22.57 35.17
CA LYS A 32 13.99 23.70 34.34
C LYS A 32 14.99 24.04 33.22
N PRO A 33 14.52 24.52 32.04
CA PRO A 33 15.37 24.82 30.90
C PRO A 33 15.94 26.25 30.94
N ALA A 34 17.08 26.46 30.26
CA ALA A 34 17.57 27.78 29.89
C ALA A 34 17.02 28.18 28.50
N ALA A 35 16.39 29.34 28.40
CA ALA A 35 15.76 29.83 27.16
C ALA A 35 16.70 30.71 26.31
N ARG A 36 16.33 30.91 25.04
CA ARG A 36 16.86 31.97 24.17
C ARG A 36 15.71 32.64 23.41
N THR A 37 15.74 33.97 23.39
CA THR A 37 14.79 34.87 22.70
C THR A 37 15.67 36.00 22.14
N ILE A 38 16.00 35.97 20.84
CA ILE A 38 15.39 36.74 19.74
C ILE A 38 15.96 38.17 19.59
N GLU A 39 16.09 38.56 18.32
CA GLU A 39 16.26 39.91 17.76
C GLU A 39 17.65 40.57 17.63
N GLN A 40 17.63 41.54 16.72
CA GLN A 40 18.74 42.09 15.93
C GLN A 40 19.18 43.45 16.50
N VAL A 41 20.35 43.95 16.07
CA VAL A 41 20.47 45.21 15.31
C VAL A 41 21.93 45.39 14.83
N SER A 42 22.12 46.18 13.78
CA SER A 42 23.40 46.61 13.15
C SER A 42 24.39 47.23 14.16
N SER A 43 25.71 47.31 13.90
CA SER A 43 26.29 48.10 12.79
C SER A 43 27.81 47.95 12.57
N GLU A 44 28.27 48.26 11.34
CA GLU A 44 29.57 48.88 10.97
C GLU A 44 30.92 48.14 11.25
N THR A 45 32.08 48.38 10.59
CA THR A 45 32.44 49.08 9.32
C THR A 45 33.92 48.80 8.92
N LYS A 46 34.18 48.41 7.64
CA LYS A 46 35.52 48.30 6.95
C LYS A 46 36.53 47.32 7.60
N THR A 47 37.66 46.90 7.03
CA THR A 47 38.47 47.16 5.80
C THR A 47 38.82 45.80 5.13
N SER A 48 38.68 45.53 3.82
CA SER A 48 39.31 46.10 2.59
C SER A 48 40.78 45.70 2.35
N LYS A 49 41.13 45.42 1.08
CA LYS A 49 42.36 44.81 0.52
C LYS A 49 42.32 43.27 0.42
N ASP A 50 42.39 42.61 -0.75
CA ASP A 50 42.97 42.81 -2.11
C ASP A 50 44.35 42.15 -2.27
N GLU A 51 44.53 41.40 -3.39
CA GLU A 51 45.81 40.97 -4.01
C GLU A 51 46.69 39.95 -3.19
N GLU A 52 47.41 38.98 -3.77
CA GLU A 52 47.46 38.39 -5.14
C GLU A 52 48.14 36.98 -5.11
N GLU A 53 48.59 36.49 -6.27
CA GLU A 53 49.67 35.49 -6.49
C GLU A 53 49.45 33.98 -6.29
N THR A 54 50.39 33.24 -6.90
CA THR A 54 50.41 31.80 -7.22
C THR A 54 51.82 31.24 -7.02
N GLU A 55 51.94 29.98 -6.59
CA GLU A 55 53.00 28.98 -6.92
C GLU A 55 52.61 27.70 -6.14
N GLU A 56 52.50 26.52 -6.76
CA GLU A 56 53.55 25.59 -7.17
C GLU A 56 54.44 25.08 -6.01
N GLU A 57 54.29 23.79 -5.67
CA GLU A 57 55.43 22.88 -5.48
C GLU A 57 54.98 21.42 -5.69
N SER A 58 55.90 20.57 -6.19
CA SER A 58 55.64 19.19 -6.64
C SER A 58 56.26 18.12 -5.73
N SER A 59 55.89 16.85 -5.91
CA SER A 59 56.67 15.71 -5.39
C SER A 59 56.43 14.42 -6.19
N GLU A 60 57.52 13.73 -6.53
CA GLU A 60 57.67 12.57 -7.43
C GLU A 60 58.94 11.78 -6.97
N GLU A 61 59.21 10.52 -7.32
CA GLU A 61 58.48 9.55 -8.16
C GLU A 61 57.53 8.68 -7.29
N GLU A 62 57.44 7.34 -7.22
CA GLU A 62 58.13 6.16 -7.79
C GLU A 62 57.08 5.14 -8.30
N SER A 63 57.47 4.17 -9.15
CA SER A 63 56.57 3.17 -9.76
C SER A 63 56.55 1.80 -9.04
N SER A 64 55.57 0.95 -9.36
CA SER A 64 55.79 -0.50 -9.48
C SER A 64 54.70 -1.15 -10.35
N GLU A 65 55.14 -1.91 -11.35
CA GLU A 65 54.31 -2.78 -12.19
C GLU A 65 54.60 -4.23 -11.78
N GLU A 66 53.57 -5.08 -11.68
CA GLU A 66 53.73 -6.54 -11.72
C GLU A 66 52.66 -7.14 -12.64
N GLU A 67 53.09 -7.78 -13.73
CA GLU A 67 52.23 -8.57 -14.59
C GLU A 67 52.05 -10.00 -14.05
N SER A 68 50.95 -10.65 -14.41
CA SER A 68 50.91 -12.12 -14.51
C SER A 68 49.91 -12.57 -15.57
N GLU A 69 50.41 -13.32 -16.56
CA GLU A 69 49.64 -13.89 -17.66
C GLU A 69 48.92 -15.18 -17.25
N SER A 70 47.76 -15.47 -17.85
CA SER A 70 47.25 -16.80 -18.26
C SER A 70 45.75 -16.74 -18.57
N GLU A 71 45.19 -17.44 -19.56
CA GLU A 71 45.76 -18.17 -20.70
C GLU A 71 44.67 -18.18 -21.80
N GLU A 72 45.01 -17.96 -23.07
CA GLU A 72 44.06 -18.17 -24.19
C GLU A 72 44.27 -19.56 -24.81
N GLU A 73 43.31 -20.48 -24.63
CA GLU A 73 43.16 -21.61 -25.55
C GLU A 73 42.21 -21.23 -26.70
N SER A 74 42.69 -21.40 -27.93
CA SER A 74 41.94 -21.13 -29.15
C SER A 74 41.69 -22.43 -29.93
N SER A 75 40.52 -22.53 -30.57
CA SER A 75 40.41 -23.03 -31.95
C SER A 75 38.95 -23.14 -32.41
N SER A 76 38.54 -22.24 -33.31
CA SER A 76 37.91 -22.51 -34.62
C SER A 76 37.09 -21.29 -35.06
N GLU A 77 37.49 -20.71 -36.18
CA GLU A 77 36.75 -19.63 -36.83
C GLU A 77 35.73 -20.22 -37.82
N ASP A 78 34.57 -19.58 -37.93
CA ASP A 78 33.74 -19.67 -39.13
C ASP A 78 32.97 -18.34 -39.31
N GLU A 79 32.79 -17.89 -40.55
CA GLU A 79 32.64 -16.46 -40.84
C GLU A 79 31.24 -15.86 -40.58
N SER A 80 31.19 -14.68 -39.97
CA SER A 80 30.37 -13.57 -40.51
C SER A 80 30.75 -12.21 -39.88
N PRO A 81 30.91 -11.13 -40.68
CA PRO A 81 31.27 -9.80 -40.18
C PRO A 81 30.05 -9.05 -39.61
N LYS A 82 29.44 -9.60 -38.55
CA LYS A 82 28.63 -8.80 -37.63
C LYS A 82 29.56 -8.19 -36.60
N ALA A 83 29.68 -6.86 -36.61
CA ALA A 83 30.40 -6.14 -35.55
C ALA A 83 29.85 -6.58 -34.19
N LYS A 84 30.73 -7.12 -33.33
CA LYS A 84 30.37 -7.55 -31.97
C LYS A 84 30.15 -6.31 -31.10
N LEU A 85 28.95 -5.73 -31.21
CA LEU A 85 28.47 -4.69 -30.29
C LEU A 85 28.73 -5.13 -28.85
N THR A 86 29.28 -4.22 -28.06
CA THR A 86 29.58 -4.48 -26.65
C THR A 86 28.29 -4.72 -25.87
N LYS A 87 28.40 -5.41 -24.72
CA LYS A 87 27.24 -5.64 -23.83
C LYS A 87 26.57 -4.33 -23.39
N GLU A 88 27.35 -3.25 -23.29
CA GLU A 88 26.87 -1.93 -22.87
C GLU A 88 26.10 -1.24 -24.00
N GLU A 89 26.60 -1.23 -25.23
CA GLU A 89 25.87 -0.74 -26.42
C GLU A 89 24.55 -1.50 -26.64
N ILE A 90 24.54 -2.82 -26.40
CA ILE A 90 23.33 -3.64 -26.46
C ILE A 90 22.33 -3.20 -25.37
N MET A 91 22.76 -3.06 -24.11
CA MET A 91 21.90 -2.59 -23.03
C MET A 91 21.36 -1.16 -23.27
N GLU A 92 22.18 -0.25 -23.80
CA GLU A 92 21.77 1.12 -24.17
C GLU A 92 20.71 1.09 -25.29
N ALA A 93 20.94 0.31 -26.35
CA ALA A 93 19.99 0.15 -27.45
C ALA A 93 18.65 -0.49 -27.00
N VAL A 94 18.69 -1.38 -26.01
CA VAL A 94 17.50 -1.96 -25.38
C VAL A 94 16.79 -0.94 -24.49
N ARG A 95 17.50 -0.16 -23.65
CA ARG A 95 16.91 0.93 -22.86
C ARG A 95 16.18 1.94 -23.74
N GLN A 96 16.83 2.41 -24.81
CA GLN A 96 16.19 3.33 -25.77
C GLN A 96 14.96 2.73 -26.44
N ARG A 97 14.94 1.41 -26.68
CA ARG A 97 13.78 0.70 -27.25
C ARG A 97 12.62 0.64 -26.26
N LEU A 98 12.89 0.35 -24.99
CA LEU A 98 11.86 0.35 -23.93
C LEU A 98 11.29 1.76 -23.72
N ILE A 99 12.13 2.80 -23.71
CA ILE A 99 11.68 4.20 -23.63
C ILE A 99 10.77 4.54 -24.82
N LYS A 100 11.21 4.32 -26.07
CA LYS A 100 10.42 4.58 -27.28
C LYS A 100 9.10 3.78 -27.33
N ARG A 101 9.11 2.54 -26.85
CA ARG A 101 7.91 1.71 -26.68
C ARG A 101 6.95 2.32 -25.66
N ARG A 102 7.46 2.78 -24.51
CA ARG A 102 6.67 3.41 -23.46
C ARG A 102 6.07 4.73 -23.93
N GLU A 103 6.83 5.58 -24.60
CA GLU A 103 6.35 6.81 -25.23
C GLU A 103 5.23 6.53 -26.25
N LEU A 104 5.38 5.46 -27.05
CA LEU A 104 4.36 4.99 -27.99
C LEU A 104 3.12 4.39 -27.31
N ALA A 105 3.25 3.79 -26.13
CA ALA A 105 2.13 3.32 -25.32
C ALA A 105 1.41 4.47 -24.58
N GLU A 106 2.14 5.47 -24.11
CA GLU A 106 1.60 6.65 -23.43
C GLU A 106 0.91 7.60 -24.42
N SER A 107 1.46 7.83 -25.60
CA SER A 107 0.82 8.62 -26.68
C SER A 107 -0.41 7.96 -27.31
N LYS A 108 -0.58 6.63 -27.14
CA LYS A 108 -1.81 5.90 -27.50
C LYS A 108 -2.95 6.02 -26.47
N ARG A 109 -2.70 6.54 -25.26
CA ARG A 109 -3.71 6.60 -24.19
C ARG A 109 -4.87 7.51 -24.62
N SER A 110 -6.09 6.98 -24.60
CA SER A 110 -7.33 7.73 -24.85
C SER A 110 -8.28 7.68 -23.66
N LYS A 111 -8.95 8.80 -23.38
CA LYS A 111 -10.00 8.92 -22.34
C LYS A 111 -11.28 8.13 -22.68
N ASP A 112 -11.37 7.58 -23.90
CA ASP A 112 -12.48 6.72 -24.32
C ASP A 112 -12.23 5.24 -23.98
N ASN A 113 -10.98 4.84 -23.75
CA ASN A 113 -10.60 3.48 -23.33
C ASN A 113 -10.06 3.51 -21.89
N LEU A 114 -10.97 3.56 -20.93
CA LEU A 114 -10.61 3.57 -19.51
C LEU A 114 -10.49 2.13 -18.97
N ARG A 115 -9.45 1.87 -18.18
CA ARG A 115 -9.38 0.67 -17.32
C ARG A 115 -10.22 0.87 -16.05
N ALA A 116 -10.46 -0.21 -15.31
CA ALA A 116 -11.05 -0.08 -13.97
C ALA A 116 -10.08 0.67 -13.02
N PRO A 117 -10.58 1.58 -12.16
CA PRO A 117 -9.77 2.12 -11.08
C PRO A 117 -9.48 1.03 -10.05
N VAL A 118 -8.23 1.04 -9.56
CA VAL A 118 -7.80 0.25 -8.41
C VAL A 118 -8.16 1.03 -7.15
N ILE A 119 -9.01 0.47 -6.29
CA ILE A 119 -9.56 1.13 -5.10
C ILE A 119 -9.05 0.42 -3.85
N CYS A 120 -8.37 1.13 -2.96
CA CYS A 120 -7.93 0.59 -1.67
C CYS A 120 -8.93 0.93 -0.55
N VAL A 121 -9.29 -0.01 0.32
CA VAL A 121 -10.14 0.24 1.50
C VAL A 121 -9.31 0.25 2.78
N LEU A 122 -9.39 1.34 3.54
CA LEU A 122 -8.55 1.68 4.69
C LEU A 122 -9.39 2.12 5.91
N GLY A 123 -8.77 2.23 7.09
CA GLY A 123 -9.43 2.57 8.36
C GLY A 123 -9.12 1.58 9.50
N HIS A 124 -9.47 1.94 10.74
CA HIS A 124 -9.20 1.16 11.96
C HIS A 124 -9.83 -0.25 11.98
N VAL A 125 -9.45 -1.07 12.98
CA VAL A 125 -10.07 -2.37 13.30
C VAL A 125 -11.58 -2.18 13.49
N ASP A 126 -12.38 -3.17 13.13
CA ASP A 126 -13.84 -3.19 13.29
C ASP A 126 -14.65 -2.03 12.71
N THR A 127 -14.07 -1.04 12.01
CA THR A 127 -14.83 0.02 11.31
C THR A 127 -15.72 -0.51 10.18
N GLY A 128 -15.58 -1.79 9.82
CA GLY A 128 -16.48 -2.52 8.91
C GLY A 128 -16.01 -2.66 7.46
N LYS A 129 -14.72 -2.44 7.17
CA LYS A 129 -14.10 -2.58 5.84
C LYS A 129 -14.50 -3.87 5.11
N THR A 130 -14.17 -5.03 5.69
CA THR A 130 -14.45 -6.35 5.10
C THR A 130 -15.96 -6.55 4.87
N LYS A 131 -16.81 -6.09 5.81
CA LYS A 131 -18.27 -6.20 5.68
C LYS A 131 -18.84 -5.29 4.59
N MET A 132 -18.25 -4.12 4.37
CA MET A 132 -18.61 -3.21 3.27
C MET A 132 -18.34 -3.86 1.91
N LEU A 133 -17.20 -4.54 1.78
CA LEU A 133 -16.84 -5.29 0.57
C LEU A 133 -17.76 -6.49 0.34
N ASP A 134 -18.08 -7.23 1.41
CA ASP A 134 -19.06 -8.31 1.39
C ASP A 134 -20.44 -7.86 0.90
N THR A 135 -20.93 -6.73 1.40
CA THR A 135 -22.17 -6.12 0.94
C THR A 135 -22.10 -5.62 -0.51
N ILE A 136 -20.95 -5.16 -1.00
CA ILE A 136 -20.74 -4.87 -2.42
C ILE A 136 -20.80 -6.18 -3.25
N ARG A 137 -20.09 -7.23 -2.82
CA ARG A 137 -19.98 -8.55 -3.48
C ARG A 137 -21.27 -9.38 -3.49
N ARG A 138 -22.15 -9.21 -2.50
CA ARG A 138 -23.23 -10.16 -2.13
C ARG A 138 -22.68 -11.49 -1.59
N THR A 139 -21.59 -11.44 -0.83
CA THR A 139 -20.95 -12.60 -0.17
C THR A 139 -20.78 -12.34 1.32
N ASN A 140 -20.59 -13.39 2.13
CA ASN A 140 -19.95 -13.27 3.44
C ASN A 140 -18.57 -13.95 3.36
N VAL A 141 -17.50 -13.18 3.21
CA VAL A 141 -16.10 -13.64 3.34
C VAL A 141 -15.65 -13.51 4.79
N GLN A 142 -16.11 -12.48 5.53
CA GLN A 142 -15.72 -12.23 6.92
C GLN A 142 -15.95 -13.45 7.83
N ASP A 143 -17.07 -14.15 7.65
CA ASP A 143 -17.45 -15.34 8.43
C ASP A 143 -16.47 -16.54 8.23
N GLY A 144 -15.63 -16.49 7.19
CA GLY A 144 -14.62 -17.50 6.86
C GLY A 144 -13.18 -17.15 7.26
N GLU A 145 -12.93 -15.96 7.81
CA GLU A 145 -11.58 -15.56 8.28
C GLU A 145 -11.38 -15.91 9.76
N ALA A 146 -10.17 -16.37 10.12
CA ALA A 146 -9.86 -16.79 11.48
C ALA A 146 -9.94 -15.61 12.46
N GLY A 147 -10.85 -15.69 13.43
CA GLY A 147 -11.16 -14.60 14.35
C GLY A 147 -12.03 -13.47 13.77
N GLY A 148 -12.61 -13.65 12.57
CA GLY A 148 -13.45 -12.63 11.91
C GLY A 148 -12.68 -11.40 11.41
N ILE A 149 -11.34 -11.46 11.42
CA ILE A 149 -10.43 -10.37 11.02
C ILE A 149 -9.73 -10.69 9.71
N THR A 150 -9.57 -9.66 8.87
CA THR A 150 -8.77 -9.75 7.64
C THR A 150 -7.28 -9.81 7.95
N GLN A 151 -6.60 -10.83 7.42
CA GLN A 151 -5.17 -11.13 7.63
C GLN A 151 -4.33 -11.13 6.33
N GLN A 152 -4.96 -11.30 5.16
CA GLN A 152 -4.32 -11.30 3.84
C GLN A 152 -4.89 -10.18 2.97
N ILE A 153 -4.18 -9.75 1.93
CA ILE A 153 -4.74 -8.83 0.95
C ILE A 153 -5.77 -9.55 0.07
N GLY A 154 -7.00 -9.02 0.05
CA GLY A 154 -8.06 -9.43 -0.86
C GLY A 154 -8.04 -8.61 -2.15
N ALA A 155 -8.35 -9.24 -3.29
CA ALA A 155 -8.59 -8.56 -4.56
C ALA A 155 -9.94 -9.01 -5.14
N THR A 156 -10.85 -8.06 -5.33
CA THR A 156 -12.23 -8.28 -5.78
C THR A 156 -12.51 -7.46 -7.04
N GLN A 157 -12.96 -8.11 -8.11
CA GLN A 157 -13.40 -7.42 -9.33
C GLN A 157 -14.93 -7.23 -9.32
N VAL A 158 -15.38 -5.98 -9.46
CA VAL A 158 -16.81 -5.61 -9.48
C VAL A 158 -17.16 -5.11 -10.90
N PRO A 159 -17.89 -5.87 -11.73
CA PRO A 159 -18.23 -5.46 -13.09
C PRO A 159 -19.10 -4.21 -13.16
N ALA A 160 -19.01 -3.44 -14.26
CA ALA A 160 -19.81 -2.25 -14.49
C ALA A 160 -21.32 -2.48 -14.30
N ASP A 161 -21.87 -3.62 -14.71
CA ASP A 161 -23.31 -3.91 -14.56
C ASP A 161 -23.74 -4.06 -13.08
N ALA A 162 -22.87 -4.63 -12.24
CA ALA A 162 -23.11 -4.69 -10.80
C ALA A 162 -23.04 -3.30 -10.15
N ILE A 163 -22.15 -2.43 -10.63
CA ILE A 163 -22.11 -1.01 -10.23
C ILE A 163 -23.40 -0.30 -10.65
N LYS A 164 -23.81 -0.43 -11.92
CA LYS A 164 -25.04 0.15 -12.46
C LYS A 164 -26.27 -0.32 -11.66
N GLU A 165 -26.36 -1.60 -11.32
CA GLU A 165 -27.45 -2.15 -10.50
C GLU A 165 -27.43 -1.59 -9.07
N ARG A 166 -26.26 -1.51 -8.43
CA ARG A 166 -26.09 -1.00 -7.05
C ARG A 166 -26.32 0.50 -6.89
N CYS A 167 -26.30 1.28 -7.98
CA CYS A 167 -26.48 2.73 -7.97
C CYS A 167 -27.88 3.20 -8.45
N LYS A 168 -28.81 2.30 -8.84
CA LYS A 168 -30.14 2.65 -9.38
C LYS A 168 -31.01 3.57 -8.50
N GLN A 169 -30.77 3.57 -7.19
CA GLN A 169 -31.49 4.36 -6.20
C GLN A 169 -30.91 5.77 -5.97
N VAL A 170 -29.74 6.08 -6.53
CA VAL A 170 -29.07 7.39 -6.42
C VAL A 170 -29.64 8.33 -7.48
N ARG A 171 -30.25 9.44 -7.07
CA ARG A 171 -31.04 10.30 -7.98
C ARG A 171 -30.24 10.88 -9.14
N ASP A 172 -29.01 11.28 -8.86
CA ASP A 172 -28.15 12.02 -9.80
C ASP A 172 -27.16 11.10 -10.54
N PHE A 173 -27.35 9.78 -10.43
CA PHE A 173 -26.52 8.79 -11.12
C PHE A 173 -27.14 8.39 -12.46
N ASN A 174 -26.40 8.59 -13.56
CA ASN A 174 -26.76 8.10 -14.88
C ASN A 174 -26.01 6.78 -15.19
N PRO A 175 -26.69 5.62 -15.30
CA PRO A 175 -26.06 4.33 -15.64
C PRO A 175 -25.38 4.31 -17.02
N ASP A 176 -25.77 5.18 -17.95
CA ASP A 176 -25.20 5.26 -19.30
C ASP A 176 -23.95 6.16 -19.34
N ALA A 177 -23.70 6.95 -18.28
CA ALA A 177 -22.47 7.71 -18.11
C ALA A 177 -21.30 6.88 -17.52
N VAL A 178 -21.49 5.58 -17.31
CA VAL A 178 -20.43 4.67 -16.84
C VAL A 178 -19.64 4.13 -18.04
N ARG A 179 -18.45 4.70 -18.26
CA ARG A 179 -17.46 4.28 -19.28
C ARG A 179 -16.44 3.29 -18.74
N ILE A 180 -16.15 3.32 -17.43
CA ILE A 180 -15.22 2.36 -16.79
C ILE A 180 -15.80 0.93 -16.79
N PRO A 181 -14.99 -0.11 -17.03
CA PRO A 181 -15.46 -1.50 -17.15
C PRO A 181 -15.85 -2.15 -15.81
N GLY A 182 -15.52 -1.51 -14.68
CA GLY A 182 -15.78 -2.01 -13.34
C GLY A 182 -14.88 -1.33 -12.31
N PHE A 183 -14.73 -1.95 -11.15
CA PHE A 183 -13.74 -1.61 -10.12
C PHE A 183 -12.84 -2.83 -9.84
N LEU A 184 -11.55 -2.59 -9.54
CA LEU A 184 -10.72 -3.56 -8.82
C LEU A 184 -10.54 -3.07 -7.39
N ILE A 185 -11.17 -3.73 -6.43
CA ILE A 185 -11.11 -3.33 -5.02
C ILE A 185 -10.10 -4.21 -4.27
N ILE A 186 -9.15 -3.55 -3.61
CA ILE A 186 -8.17 -4.14 -2.70
C ILE A 186 -8.70 -4.03 -1.27
N ASP A 187 -8.93 -5.18 -0.64
CA ASP A 187 -9.18 -5.24 0.80
C ASP A 187 -7.86 -5.16 1.56
N THR A 188 -7.81 -4.35 2.63
CA THR A 188 -6.60 -4.24 3.46
C THR A 188 -6.88 -4.46 4.95
N PRO A 189 -6.00 -5.18 5.65
CA PRO A 189 -6.16 -5.50 7.06
C PRO A 189 -6.07 -4.26 7.97
N GLY A 190 -7.00 -4.18 8.93
CA GLY A 190 -7.09 -3.06 9.88
C GLY A 190 -6.14 -3.14 11.08
N HIS A 191 -5.67 -4.33 11.45
CA HIS A 191 -4.82 -4.50 12.64
C HIS A 191 -3.45 -3.84 12.45
N GLU A 192 -2.90 -3.25 13.51
CA GLU A 192 -1.71 -2.40 13.45
C GLU A 192 -0.52 -3.11 12.78
N SER A 193 -0.25 -4.35 13.19
CA SER A 193 0.78 -5.28 12.68
C SER A 193 0.82 -5.40 11.14
N PHE A 194 -0.29 -5.13 10.46
CA PHE A 194 -0.39 -5.23 9.01
C PHE A 194 -0.28 -3.87 8.26
N ALA A 195 0.33 -2.85 8.88
CA ALA A 195 0.69 -1.57 8.23
C ALA A 195 1.39 -1.77 6.86
N ASN A 196 2.15 -2.85 6.75
CA ASN A 196 2.83 -3.34 5.55
C ASN A 196 1.88 -3.55 4.36
N LEU A 197 0.70 -4.09 4.63
CA LEU A 197 -0.31 -4.47 3.64
C LEU A 197 -1.20 -3.25 3.30
N ARG A 198 -1.47 -2.37 4.28
CA ARG A 198 -2.01 -1.01 4.02
C ARG A 198 -1.08 -0.21 3.11
N SER A 199 0.23 -0.19 3.40
CA SER A 199 1.26 0.45 2.59
C SER A 199 1.27 -0.11 1.16
N ARG A 200 1.28 -1.44 0.97
CA ARG A 200 1.24 -2.06 -0.36
C ARG A 200 -0.03 -1.70 -1.14
N GLY A 201 -1.21 -1.86 -0.53
CA GLY A 201 -2.49 -1.55 -1.17
C GLY A 201 -2.64 -0.07 -1.55
N SER A 202 -2.16 0.86 -0.71
CA SER A 202 -2.19 2.30 -1.00
C SER A 202 -1.17 2.74 -2.06
N SER A 203 -0.08 2.00 -2.30
CA SER A 203 0.87 2.34 -3.38
C SER A 203 0.28 2.10 -4.78
N LEU A 204 -0.59 1.09 -4.89
CA LEU A 204 -1.09 0.57 -6.17
C LEU A 204 -2.46 1.13 -6.56
N CYS A 205 -3.10 1.91 -5.68
CA CYS A 205 -4.46 2.37 -5.92
C CYS A 205 -4.53 3.71 -6.67
N ASP A 206 -5.53 3.81 -7.55
CA ASP A 206 -5.92 5.05 -8.19
C ASP A 206 -6.68 5.96 -7.24
N PHE A 207 -7.46 5.34 -6.35
CA PHE A 207 -8.40 5.96 -5.43
C PHE A 207 -8.47 5.17 -4.12
N ALA A 208 -8.99 5.75 -3.03
CA ALA A 208 -9.20 5.03 -1.78
C ALA A 208 -10.54 5.34 -1.08
N ILE A 209 -10.97 4.43 -0.21
CA ILE A 209 -12.11 4.58 0.69
C ILE A 209 -11.57 4.52 2.12
N LEU A 210 -11.70 5.60 2.88
CA LEU A 210 -11.38 5.64 4.31
C LEU A 210 -12.66 5.38 5.11
N VAL A 211 -12.75 4.20 5.73
CA VAL A 211 -13.93 3.76 6.50
C VAL A 211 -13.77 4.17 7.97
N VAL A 212 -14.64 5.10 8.40
CA VAL A 212 -14.69 5.69 9.74
C VAL A 212 -15.98 5.24 10.42
N ASP A 213 -15.92 4.80 11.68
CA ASP A 213 -17.13 4.45 12.45
C ASP A 213 -17.78 5.72 13.03
N ILE A 214 -19.03 6.02 12.65
CA ILE A 214 -19.76 7.19 13.16
C ILE A 214 -19.96 7.15 14.68
N MET A 215 -19.84 5.98 15.30
CA MET A 215 -20.01 5.81 16.74
C MET A 215 -18.75 6.17 17.55
N HIS A 216 -17.56 6.06 16.94
CA HIS A 216 -16.26 6.22 17.64
C HIS A 216 -15.43 7.41 17.13
N GLY A 217 -15.43 7.69 15.82
CA GLY A 217 -14.67 8.79 15.21
C GLY A 217 -13.28 8.38 14.70
N LEU A 218 -12.29 9.27 14.83
CA LEU A 218 -10.92 9.06 14.34
C LEU A 218 -10.05 8.26 15.32
N GLU A 219 -9.90 6.98 15.03
CA GLU A 219 -9.03 6.05 15.77
C GLU A 219 -7.59 6.02 15.20
N PRO A 220 -6.56 5.55 15.95
CA PRO A 220 -5.15 5.73 15.58
C PRO A 220 -4.75 5.20 14.19
N GLN A 221 -5.24 4.02 13.80
CA GLN A 221 -4.97 3.40 12.51
C GLN A 221 -5.79 4.05 11.36
N THR A 222 -6.85 4.79 11.68
CA THR A 222 -7.52 5.70 10.73
C THR A 222 -6.64 6.93 10.47
N ILE A 223 -6.01 7.50 11.51
CA ILE A 223 -5.04 8.60 11.41
C ILE A 223 -3.76 8.16 10.68
N GLU A 224 -3.27 6.94 10.92
CA GLU A 224 -2.17 6.33 10.16
C GLU A 224 -2.51 6.22 8.67
N SER A 225 -3.68 5.66 8.35
CA SER A 225 -4.19 5.53 6.98
C SER A 225 -4.32 6.89 6.29
N LEU A 226 -4.78 7.91 7.02
CA LEU A 226 -4.91 9.29 6.55
C LEU A 226 -3.54 9.88 6.16
N LYS A 227 -2.54 9.76 7.05
CA LYS A 227 -1.16 10.21 6.80
C LYS A 227 -0.53 9.51 5.60
N LEU A 228 -0.83 8.21 5.40
CA LEU A 228 -0.37 7.42 4.26
C LEU A 228 -0.95 7.93 2.92
N LEU A 229 -2.25 8.21 2.87
CA LEU A 229 -2.94 8.76 1.70
C LEU A 229 -2.44 10.15 1.34
N LEU A 230 -2.31 11.05 2.33
CA LEU A 230 -1.78 12.40 2.14
C LEU A 230 -0.33 12.38 1.62
N LYS A 231 0.55 11.57 2.22
CA LYS A 231 1.96 11.42 1.80
C LYS A 231 2.10 11.00 0.34
N ARG A 232 1.12 10.25 -0.20
CA ARG A 232 1.10 9.76 -1.59
C ARG A 232 0.24 10.58 -2.54
N LYS A 233 -0.47 11.61 -2.05
CA LYS A 233 -1.47 12.38 -2.79
C LYS A 233 -2.53 11.47 -3.45
N THR A 234 -2.89 10.38 -2.78
CA THR A 234 -3.92 9.44 -3.25
C THR A 234 -5.30 10.07 -3.02
N PRO A 235 -6.12 10.28 -4.06
CA PRO A 235 -7.47 10.81 -3.89
C PRO A 235 -8.36 9.79 -3.18
N PHE A 236 -9.22 10.25 -2.27
CA PHE A 236 -10.05 9.37 -1.46
C PHE A 236 -11.41 9.94 -1.10
N VAL A 237 -12.30 9.07 -0.64
CA VAL A 237 -13.61 9.41 -0.06
C VAL A 237 -13.69 8.84 1.35
N ILE A 238 -14.38 9.54 2.25
CA ILE A 238 -14.64 9.06 3.61
C ILE A 238 -16.01 8.37 3.62
N ALA A 239 -16.04 7.09 3.98
CA ALA A 239 -17.28 6.37 4.27
C ALA A 239 -17.53 6.42 5.79
N LEU A 240 -18.52 7.23 6.18
CA LEU A 240 -19.03 7.28 7.56
C LEU A 240 -19.95 6.07 7.75
N ASN A 241 -19.41 5.01 8.34
CA ASN A 241 -20.06 3.71 8.46
C ASN A 241 -20.82 3.56 9.78
N LYS A 242 -21.66 2.53 9.85
CA LYS A 242 -22.48 2.13 11.01
C LYS A 242 -23.60 3.11 11.39
N ILE A 243 -24.16 3.83 10.40
CA ILE A 243 -25.35 4.67 10.63
C ILE A 243 -26.57 3.88 11.13
N ASP A 244 -26.59 2.57 10.90
CA ASP A 244 -27.53 1.60 11.46
C ASP A 244 -27.49 1.46 12.98
N ARG A 245 -26.44 1.97 13.65
CA ARG A 245 -26.31 1.95 15.12
C ARG A 245 -26.85 3.19 15.82
N LEU A 246 -27.36 4.17 15.07
CA LEU A 246 -28.01 5.37 15.63
C LEU A 246 -29.38 5.01 16.21
N TYR A 247 -29.78 5.65 17.31
CA TYR A 247 -30.99 5.27 18.02
C TYR A 247 -32.24 5.59 17.20
N GLY A 248 -33.07 4.57 16.96
CA GLY A 248 -34.28 4.69 16.14
C GLY A 248 -34.05 4.73 14.63
N TYR A 249 -32.86 4.34 14.14
CA TYR A 249 -32.59 4.27 12.70
C TYR A 249 -33.40 3.17 12.01
N GLU A 250 -34.21 3.54 11.02
CA GLU A 250 -34.87 2.62 10.10
C GLU A 250 -34.04 2.46 8.81
N SER A 251 -33.79 1.24 8.33
CA SER A 251 -33.02 1.00 7.10
C SER A 251 -33.87 0.96 5.83
N ASN A 252 -33.36 1.50 4.72
CA ASN A 252 -33.95 1.37 3.39
C ASN A 252 -32.87 1.43 2.30
N PRO A 253 -32.18 0.31 2.01
CA PRO A 253 -31.07 0.26 1.05
C PRO A 253 -31.49 0.50 -0.41
N ARG A 254 -32.80 0.62 -0.69
CA ARG A 254 -33.38 0.94 -2.00
C ARG A 254 -33.65 2.43 -2.19
N LYS A 255 -33.21 3.28 -1.26
CA LYS A 255 -33.41 4.74 -1.25
C LYS A 255 -32.04 5.44 -1.25
N ASP A 256 -31.99 6.63 -1.84
CA ASP A 256 -30.83 7.52 -1.71
C ASP A 256 -30.57 7.88 -0.24
N VAL A 257 -29.32 7.76 0.24
CA VAL A 257 -29.03 7.91 1.67
C VAL A 257 -29.30 9.32 2.21
N TYR A 258 -29.15 10.36 1.39
CA TYR A 258 -29.40 11.75 1.79
C TYR A 258 -30.90 12.08 1.79
N GLN A 259 -31.70 11.39 0.98
CA GLN A 259 -33.16 11.40 1.14
C GLN A 259 -33.61 10.55 2.32
N HIS A 260 -32.92 9.44 2.60
CA HIS A 260 -33.32 8.49 3.64
C HIS A 260 -33.05 9.03 5.04
N LEU A 261 -31.88 9.64 5.28
CA LEU A 261 -31.57 10.37 6.51
C LEU A 261 -32.61 11.46 6.82
N LYS A 262 -33.07 12.21 5.81
CA LYS A 262 -34.11 13.25 5.97
C LYS A 262 -35.50 12.71 6.32
N SER A 263 -35.73 11.40 6.15
CA SER A 263 -36.97 10.73 6.57
C SER A 263 -36.86 9.94 7.89
N GLN A 264 -35.69 9.96 8.54
CA GLN A 264 -35.53 9.36 9.88
C GLN A 264 -36.30 10.15 10.94
N PRO A 265 -36.57 9.56 12.13
CA PRO A 265 -37.07 10.31 13.29
C PRO A 265 -36.18 11.52 13.62
N GLN A 266 -36.78 12.62 14.08
CA GLN A 266 -36.05 13.86 14.37
C GLN A 266 -34.89 13.68 15.36
N ASN A 267 -35.06 12.78 16.35
CA ASN A 267 -34.01 12.42 17.30
C ASN A 267 -32.79 11.79 16.60
N THR A 268 -33.02 10.82 15.72
CA THR A 268 -31.99 10.14 14.92
C THR A 268 -31.29 11.09 13.94
N GLN A 269 -32.02 12.06 13.38
CA GLN A 269 -31.43 13.13 12.56
C GLN A 269 -30.50 14.05 13.37
N LEU A 270 -30.87 14.34 14.63
CA LEU A 270 -30.07 15.16 15.53
C LEU A 270 -28.83 14.41 16.03
N GLU A 271 -28.96 13.14 16.42
CA GLU A 271 -27.81 12.28 16.79
C GLU A 271 -26.82 12.12 15.62
N PHE A 272 -27.32 11.89 14.40
CA PHE A 272 -26.48 11.86 13.20
C PHE A 272 -25.71 13.18 13.03
N LYS A 273 -26.37 14.33 13.21
CA LYS A 273 -25.76 15.66 13.06
C LYS A 273 -24.68 15.90 14.12
N GLU A 274 -24.96 15.59 15.39
CA GLU A 274 -24.03 15.77 16.50
C GLU A 274 -22.76 14.94 16.30
N ARG A 275 -22.90 13.65 15.97
CA ARG A 275 -21.76 12.76 15.67
C ARG A 275 -20.99 13.22 14.43
N TYR A 276 -21.68 13.67 13.39
CA TYR A 276 -21.05 14.23 12.20
C TYR A 276 -20.23 15.50 12.53
N GLU A 277 -20.78 16.44 13.31
CA GLU A 277 -20.09 17.68 13.68
C GLU A 277 -18.87 17.42 14.57
N LYS A 278 -18.94 16.44 15.48
CA LYS A 278 -17.77 15.92 16.23
C LYS A 278 -16.66 15.42 15.29
N ILE A 279 -17.02 14.57 14.33
CA ILE A 279 -16.05 13.98 13.37
C ILE A 279 -15.47 15.04 12.41
N VAL A 280 -16.24 16.07 12.03
CA VAL A 280 -15.72 17.24 11.29
C VAL A 280 -14.65 17.97 12.12
N GLY A 281 -14.85 18.13 13.42
CA GLY A 281 -13.84 18.67 14.35
C GLY A 281 -12.55 17.83 14.39
N GLU A 282 -12.68 16.51 14.55
CA GLU A 282 -11.54 15.59 14.58
C GLU A 282 -10.71 15.61 13.27
N PHE A 283 -11.35 15.77 12.11
CA PHE A 283 -10.64 15.97 10.84
C PHE A 283 -9.99 17.35 10.73
N ALA A 284 -10.61 18.40 11.28
CA ALA A 284 -10.03 19.74 11.33
C ALA A 284 -8.77 19.79 12.22
N GLU A 285 -8.72 19.00 13.30
CA GLU A 285 -7.49 18.80 14.11
C GLU A 285 -6.36 18.13 13.30
N GLN A 286 -6.69 17.29 12.31
CA GLN A 286 -5.73 16.75 11.34
C GLN A 286 -5.46 17.71 10.16
N ALA A 287 -5.89 18.98 10.27
CA ALA A 287 -5.79 20.03 9.25
C ALA A 287 -6.48 19.70 7.91
N LEU A 288 -7.58 18.94 7.93
CA LEU A 288 -8.36 18.60 6.74
C LEU A 288 -9.79 19.12 6.81
N ASN A 289 -10.23 19.81 5.75
CA ASN A 289 -11.64 20.16 5.59
C ASN A 289 -12.42 18.97 5.04
N VAL A 290 -13.56 18.68 5.65
CA VAL A 290 -14.43 17.55 5.30
C VAL A 290 -15.88 18.00 5.24
N CYS A 291 -16.67 17.47 4.30
CA CYS A 291 -18.11 17.75 4.22
C CYS A 291 -18.89 16.63 3.52
N LEU A 292 -20.20 16.55 3.76
CA LEU A 292 -21.06 15.55 3.08
C LEU A 292 -21.04 15.77 1.56
N SER A 293 -20.93 14.70 0.77
CA SER A 293 -20.64 14.82 -0.67
C SER A 293 -21.66 15.64 -1.47
N TYR A 294 -22.93 15.69 -1.07
CA TYR A 294 -23.97 16.51 -1.70
C TYR A 294 -23.86 18.01 -1.38
N GLN A 295 -23.08 18.39 -0.37
CA GLN A 295 -22.76 19.77 -0.01
C GLN A 295 -21.45 20.24 -0.66
N ASN A 296 -20.58 19.31 -1.02
CA ASN A 296 -19.25 19.63 -1.54
C ASN A 296 -19.32 20.27 -2.93
N LYS A 297 -18.76 21.47 -3.05
CA LYS A 297 -18.61 22.21 -4.32
C LYS A 297 -17.17 22.26 -4.82
N ASN A 298 -16.18 22.01 -3.95
CA ASN A 298 -14.77 22.13 -4.26
C ASN A 298 -13.98 20.93 -3.71
N LEU A 299 -13.69 19.98 -4.62
CA LEU A 299 -13.00 18.74 -4.31
C LEU A 299 -11.49 18.91 -4.05
N ASP A 300 -10.92 20.07 -4.41
CA ASP A 300 -9.51 20.38 -4.16
C ASP A 300 -9.29 20.92 -2.74
N GLU A 301 -10.33 21.47 -2.11
CA GLU A 301 -10.31 22.02 -0.74
C GLU A 301 -10.96 21.12 0.31
N TYR A 302 -12.00 20.35 -0.06
CA TYR A 302 -12.83 19.54 0.85
C TYR A 302 -12.87 18.08 0.43
N ILE A 303 -12.61 17.18 1.38
CA ILE A 303 -12.79 15.74 1.20
C ILE A 303 -14.25 15.36 1.48
N SER A 304 -14.86 14.61 0.56
CA SER A 304 -16.27 14.22 0.68
C SER A 304 -16.50 13.06 1.64
N MET A 305 -17.54 13.20 2.46
CA MET A 305 -18.09 12.18 3.35
C MET A 305 -19.40 11.59 2.82
N ILE A 306 -19.54 10.28 2.93
CA ILE A 306 -20.72 9.53 2.51
C ILE A 306 -21.22 8.67 3.68
N PRO A 307 -22.43 8.91 4.20
CA PRO A 307 -23.07 8.05 5.20
C PRO A 307 -23.36 6.66 4.62
N THR A 308 -23.03 5.62 5.36
CA THR A 308 -23.15 4.21 4.92
C THR A 308 -23.53 3.28 6.07
N SER A 309 -24.24 2.21 5.73
CA SER A 309 -24.32 0.99 6.53
C SER A 309 -23.69 -0.15 5.74
N ALA A 310 -22.53 -0.62 6.18
CA ALA A 310 -21.92 -1.84 5.66
C ALA A 310 -22.75 -3.10 5.98
N PHE A 311 -23.53 -3.08 7.06
CA PHE A 311 -24.32 -4.22 7.50
C PHE A 311 -25.64 -4.36 6.73
N LEU A 312 -26.37 -3.25 6.52
CA LEU A 312 -27.69 -3.24 5.89
C LEU A 312 -27.65 -2.83 4.41
N GLY A 313 -26.63 -2.08 3.98
CA GLY A 313 -26.40 -1.67 2.60
C GLY A 313 -26.83 -0.23 2.25
N ASP A 314 -27.42 0.50 3.19
CA ASP A 314 -27.72 1.93 3.04
C ASP A 314 -26.46 2.72 2.63
N GLY A 315 -26.60 3.63 1.67
CA GLY A 315 -25.50 4.49 1.19
C GLY A 315 -24.39 3.81 0.37
N ILE A 316 -24.32 2.48 0.30
CA ILE A 316 -23.31 1.77 -0.51
C ILE A 316 -23.42 2.15 -2.00
N GLY A 317 -24.65 2.32 -2.51
CA GLY A 317 -24.88 2.83 -3.87
C GLY A 317 -24.42 4.27 -4.07
N ASN A 318 -24.61 5.15 -3.07
CA ASN A 318 -24.11 6.53 -3.09
C ASN A 318 -22.57 6.57 -3.11
N LEU A 319 -21.92 5.70 -2.32
CA LEU A 319 -20.46 5.54 -2.28
C LEU A 319 -19.92 5.10 -3.64
N MET A 320 -20.50 4.06 -4.24
CA MET A 320 -20.10 3.58 -5.57
C MET A 320 -20.35 4.64 -6.65
N ALA A 321 -21.51 5.31 -6.64
CA ALA A 321 -21.85 6.37 -7.60
C ALA A 321 -20.89 7.56 -7.53
N TYR A 322 -20.51 7.99 -6.32
CA TYR A 322 -19.54 9.07 -6.12
C TYR A 322 -18.15 8.70 -6.67
N ILE A 323 -17.70 7.45 -6.46
CA ILE A 323 -16.42 6.97 -7.00
C ILE A 323 -16.46 6.97 -8.53
N VAL A 324 -17.53 6.47 -9.16
CA VAL A 324 -17.72 6.54 -10.61
C VAL A 324 -17.65 7.98 -11.12
N GLY A 325 -18.36 8.92 -10.48
CA GLY A 325 -18.38 10.32 -10.88
C GLY A 325 -17.01 10.99 -10.75
N THR A 326 -16.34 10.81 -9.60
CA THR A 326 -15.05 11.43 -9.30
C THR A 326 -13.93 10.88 -10.19
N THR A 327 -13.82 9.54 -10.30
CA THR A 327 -12.77 8.90 -11.09
C THR A 327 -12.86 9.25 -12.58
N GLN A 328 -14.06 9.25 -13.16
CA GLN A 328 -14.24 9.59 -14.58
C GLN A 328 -14.11 11.08 -14.88
N LYS A 329 -14.45 11.97 -13.94
CA LYS A 329 -14.38 13.43 -14.17
C LYS A 329 -13.00 14.02 -13.91
N TYR A 330 -12.29 13.52 -12.89
CA TYR A 330 -11.02 14.11 -12.42
C TYR A 330 -9.80 13.22 -12.62
N HIS A 331 -9.97 11.91 -12.89
CA HIS A 331 -8.86 10.96 -12.98
C HIS A 331 -8.85 10.13 -14.27
N ALA A 332 -9.64 10.52 -15.28
CA ALA A 332 -9.69 9.84 -16.59
C ALA A 332 -8.29 9.69 -17.23
N ASP A 333 -7.40 10.67 -17.07
CA ASP A 333 -6.04 10.62 -17.63
C ASP A 333 -5.11 9.61 -16.93
N LYS A 334 -5.34 9.33 -15.64
CA LYS A 334 -4.64 8.25 -14.89
C LYS A 334 -5.25 6.87 -15.19
N LEU A 335 -6.52 6.85 -15.61
CA LEU A 335 -7.30 5.65 -15.91
C LEU A 335 -7.38 5.30 -17.40
N ALA A 336 -6.82 6.13 -18.29
CA ALA A 336 -6.67 5.81 -19.70
C ALA A 336 -5.73 4.59 -19.86
N PHE A 337 -6.20 3.55 -20.52
CA PHE A 337 -5.50 2.27 -20.61
C PHE A 337 -4.16 2.41 -21.36
N SER A 338 -3.08 1.92 -20.72
CA SER A 338 -1.74 1.83 -21.30
C SER A 338 -1.47 0.42 -21.80
N GLU A 339 -0.88 0.28 -22.99
CA GLU A 339 -0.37 -1.02 -23.46
C GLU A 339 0.87 -1.48 -22.68
N GLU A 340 1.60 -0.55 -22.06
CA GLU A 340 2.79 -0.86 -21.28
C GLU A 340 2.46 -1.52 -19.93
N LEU A 341 3.26 -2.52 -19.54
CA LEU A 341 3.03 -3.34 -18.36
C LEU A 341 3.33 -2.58 -17.06
N GLU A 342 2.32 -2.47 -16.20
CA GLU A 342 2.49 -2.04 -14.80
C GLU A 342 1.91 -3.14 -13.90
N ALA A 343 2.77 -3.99 -13.35
CA ALA A 343 2.38 -5.14 -12.52
C ALA A 343 3.18 -5.17 -11.20
N THR A 344 2.59 -5.66 -10.12
CA THR A 344 3.27 -5.79 -8.81
C THR A 344 2.84 -7.07 -8.09
N VAL A 345 3.84 -7.78 -7.55
CA VAL A 345 3.64 -9.00 -6.76
C VAL A 345 3.07 -8.64 -5.39
N MET A 346 1.86 -9.12 -5.10
CA MET A 346 1.17 -8.87 -3.84
C MET A 346 1.57 -9.85 -2.76
N GLU A 347 1.48 -11.15 -3.03
CA GLU A 347 1.71 -12.23 -2.07
C GLU A 347 2.24 -13.49 -2.81
N VAL A 348 3.00 -14.34 -2.11
CA VAL A 348 3.51 -15.62 -2.65
C VAL A 348 2.84 -16.76 -1.87
N LYS A 349 2.20 -17.70 -2.57
CA LYS A 349 1.37 -18.75 -1.95
C LYS A 349 1.61 -20.11 -2.59
N SER A 350 1.97 -21.10 -1.77
CA SER A 350 1.94 -22.51 -2.15
C SER A 350 0.51 -23.04 -2.07
N ILE A 351 0.01 -23.62 -3.17
CA ILE A 351 -1.34 -24.18 -3.28
C ILE A 351 -1.22 -25.68 -3.61
N PRO A 352 -1.88 -26.58 -2.85
CA PRO A 352 -1.90 -28.01 -3.15
C PRO A 352 -2.33 -28.28 -4.60
N GLY A 353 -1.58 -29.13 -5.32
CA GLY A 353 -1.82 -29.46 -6.72
C GLY A 353 -1.20 -28.50 -7.74
N LEU A 354 -1.09 -27.19 -7.42
CA LEU A 354 -0.47 -26.20 -8.32
C LEU A 354 1.00 -25.91 -7.95
N GLY A 355 1.38 -26.06 -6.68
CA GLY A 355 2.67 -25.62 -6.16
C GLY A 355 2.69 -24.12 -5.87
N THR A 356 3.87 -23.49 -5.97
CA THR A 356 4.02 -22.06 -5.65
C THR A 356 3.47 -21.17 -6.76
N THR A 357 2.49 -20.34 -6.39
CA THR A 357 1.87 -19.29 -7.20
C THR A 357 2.22 -17.92 -6.63
N ILE A 358 2.15 -16.89 -7.47
CA ILE A 358 2.20 -15.49 -7.02
C ILE A 358 0.87 -14.79 -7.32
N ASP A 359 0.36 -14.05 -6.34
CA ASP A 359 -0.78 -13.16 -6.52
C ASP A 359 -0.24 -11.81 -7.00
N VAL A 360 -0.70 -11.34 -8.15
CA VAL A 360 -0.20 -10.14 -8.85
C VAL A 360 -1.36 -9.19 -9.10
N ILE A 361 -1.16 -7.90 -8.82
CA ILE A 361 -2.08 -6.86 -9.33
C ILE A 361 -1.46 -6.29 -10.60
N LEU A 362 -2.21 -6.43 -11.69
CA LEU A 362 -1.92 -5.87 -13.00
C LEU A 362 -2.69 -4.55 -13.11
N VAL A 363 -1.99 -3.41 -13.09
CA VAL A 363 -2.58 -2.06 -13.20
C VAL A 363 -2.78 -1.71 -14.67
N ASN A 364 -1.73 -1.82 -15.49
CA ASN A 364 -1.75 -1.52 -16.93
C ASN A 364 -1.07 -2.64 -17.75
N GLY A 365 -1.25 -2.58 -19.07
CA GLY A 365 -0.70 -3.54 -20.02
C GLY A 365 -1.47 -4.85 -20.07
N ARG A 366 -0.76 -5.93 -20.42
CA ARG A 366 -1.32 -7.28 -20.59
C ARG A 366 -0.31 -8.35 -20.17
N LEU A 367 -0.82 -9.49 -19.69
CA LEU A 367 -0.05 -10.71 -19.45
C LEU A 367 -0.63 -11.85 -20.27
N ARG A 368 0.22 -12.71 -20.83
CA ARG A 368 -0.16 -13.89 -21.62
C ARG A 368 0.52 -15.15 -21.10
N VAL A 369 -0.14 -16.28 -21.29
CA VAL A 369 0.48 -17.59 -21.08
C VAL A 369 1.59 -17.78 -22.11
N GLY A 370 2.80 -18.12 -21.63
CA GLY A 370 4.03 -18.17 -22.42
C GLY A 370 4.94 -16.94 -22.31
N ASP A 371 4.46 -15.80 -21.78
CA ASP A 371 5.31 -14.62 -21.57
C ASP A 371 6.45 -14.95 -20.59
N ILE A 372 7.65 -14.44 -20.85
CA ILE A 372 8.81 -14.56 -19.96
C ILE A 372 8.74 -13.45 -18.92
N ILE A 373 8.43 -13.80 -17.66
CA ILE A 373 8.44 -12.83 -16.55
C ILE A 373 9.81 -12.77 -15.88
N VAL A 374 10.18 -11.57 -15.44
CA VAL A 374 11.30 -11.32 -14.54
C VAL A 374 10.77 -10.73 -13.24
N VAL A 375 11.07 -11.38 -12.12
CA VAL A 375 10.65 -10.98 -10.77
C VAL A 375 11.83 -11.02 -9.81
N THR A 376 11.89 -10.09 -8.85
CA THR A 376 12.94 -10.09 -7.84
C THR A 376 12.80 -11.27 -6.87
N GLY A 377 13.86 -12.05 -6.70
CA GLY A 377 13.96 -13.09 -5.67
C GLY A 377 14.84 -12.70 -4.48
N THR A 378 14.90 -13.55 -3.45
CA THR A 378 15.74 -13.34 -2.26
C THR A 378 17.26 -13.38 -2.52
N GLU A 379 17.67 -13.92 -3.66
CA GLU A 379 19.07 -14.24 -4.01
C GLU A 379 19.52 -13.64 -5.37
N GLY A 380 18.62 -12.90 -6.05
CA GLY A 380 18.82 -12.38 -7.41
C GLY A 380 17.50 -12.36 -8.20
N ALA A 381 17.54 -11.90 -9.44
CA ALA A 381 16.37 -11.89 -10.33
C ALA A 381 16.01 -13.29 -10.84
N ILE A 382 14.73 -13.66 -10.73
CA ILE A 382 14.17 -14.92 -11.21
C ILE A 382 13.51 -14.66 -12.57
N MET A 383 14.02 -15.30 -13.61
CA MET A 383 13.41 -15.34 -14.94
C MET A 383 12.67 -16.67 -15.12
N THR A 384 11.41 -16.64 -15.55
CA THR A 384 10.58 -17.85 -15.70
C THR A 384 9.40 -17.61 -16.66
N PRO A 385 9.03 -18.56 -17.53
CA PRO A 385 7.86 -18.42 -18.39
C PRO A 385 6.55 -18.68 -17.62
N ILE A 386 5.53 -17.86 -17.87
CA ILE A 386 4.17 -18.07 -17.34
C ILE A 386 3.61 -19.37 -17.93
N ARG A 387 3.29 -20.36 -17.07
CA ARG A 387 2.57 -21.56 -17.52
C ARG A 387 1.07 -21.32 -17.63
N GLU A 388 0.51 -20.54 -16.71
CA GLU A 388 -0.93 -20.35 -16.58
C GLU A 388 -1.28 -19.06 -15.83
N LEU A 389 -2.40 -18.44 -16.22
CA LEU A 389 -3.02 -17.29 -15.57
C LEU A 389 -4.37 -17.70 -15.00
N LEU A 390 -4.53 -17.53 -13.69
CA LEU A 390 -5.71 -17.93 -12.93
C LEU A 390 -6.39 -16.70 -12.33
N MET A 391 -7.72 -16.64 -12.41
CA MET A 391 -8.52 -15.56 -11.78
C MET A 391 -9.74 -16.12 -11.04
N PRO A 392 -10.22 -15.44 -9.97
CA PRO A 392 -11.50 -15.77 -9.37
C PRO A 392 -12.64 -15.41 -10.33
N GLN A 393 -13.82 -16.03 -10.13
CA GLN A 393 -15.04 -15.58 -10.80
C GLN A 393 -15.38 -14.12 -10.37
N PRO A 394 -16.00 -13.30 -11.23
CA PRO A 394 -16.42 -11.94 -10.87
C PRO A 394 -17.27 -11.89 -9.59
N LEU A 395 -17.14 -10.80 -8.83
CA LEU A 395 -17.69 -10.63 -7.47
C LEU A 395 -17.16 -11.61 -6.40
N ARG A 396 -16.41 -12.66 -6.75
CA ARG A 396 -15.62 -13.45 -5.79
C ARG A 396 -14.22 -12.86 -5.64
N GLU A 397 -13.51 -13.34 -4.63
CA GLU A 397 -12.22 -12.80 -4.21
C GLU A 397 -11.14 -13.88 -4.19
N LEU A 398 -9.90 -13.48 -4.50
CA LEU A 398 -8.74 -14.34 -4.65
C LEU A 398 -8.40 -15.21 -3.41
N ARG A 399 -8.84 -14.81 -2.21
CA ARG A 399 -8.66 -15.55 -0.94
C ARG A 399 -9.50 -16.83 -0.83
N VAL A 400 -10.70 -16.85 -1.41
CA VAL A 400 -11.69 -17.91 -1.16
C VAL A 400 -11.43 -19.11 -2.09
N LYS A 401 -11.31 -20.32 -1.52
CA LYS A 401 -11.16 -21.57 -2.28
C LYS A 401 -12.36 -21.81 -3.19
N ASN A 402 -12.19 -21.49 -4.47
CA ASN A 402 -13.15 -21.69 -5.55
C ASN A 402 -12.43 -22.33 -6.73
N GLU A 403 -13.20 -22.83 -7.70
CA GLU A 403 -12.69 -23.07 -9.05
C GLU A 403 -12.22 -21.74 -9.66
N TYR A 404 -10.96 -21.69 -10.09
CA TYR A 404 -10.40 -20.55 -10.80
C TYR A 404 -10.81 -20.60 -12.28
N GLY A 405 -11.05 -19.45 -12.90
CA GLY A 405 -11.07 -19.34 -14.35
C GLY A 405 -9.64 -19.39 -14.88
N HIS A 406 -9.42 -20.18 -15.94
CA HIS A 406 -8.14 -20.33 -16.63
C HIS A 406 -8.11 -19.40 -17.86
N TYR A 407 -7.13 -18.50 -17.93
CA TYR A 407 -7.06 -17.45 -18.97
C TYR A 407 -5.77 -17.57 -19.80
N LYS A 408 -5.88 -17.29 -21.10
CA LYS A 408 -4.73 -17.25 -22.04
C LYS A 408 -4.04 -15.88 -22.09
N GLU A 409 -4.84 -14.81 -21.94
CA GLU A 409 -4.43 -13.41 -21.93
C GLU A 409 -5.29 -12.68 -20.91
N VAL A 410 -4.69 -11.78 -20.12
CA VAL A 410 -5.37 -10.91 -19.17
C VAL A 410 -4.93 -9.46 -19.39
N GLN A 411 -5.88 -8.53 -19.36
CA GLN A 411 -5.65 -7.08 -19.51
C GLN A 411 -5.63 -6.38 -18.14
N GLY A 412 -4.99 -5.21 -18.06
CA GLY A 412 -4.85 -4.43 -16.82
C GLY A 412 -6.14 -4.05 -16.07
N ALA A 413 -5.92 -3.54 -14.86
CA ALA A 413 -6.85 -3.40 -13.74
C ALA A 413 -7.47 -4.72 -13.23
N GLN A 414 -6.65 -5.77 -13.12
CA GLN A 414 -7.10 -7.11 -12.72
C GLN A 414 -6.16 -7.75 -11.69
N GLY A 415 -6.72 -8.48 -10.73
CA GLY A 415 -5.97 -9.31 -9.78
C GLY A 415 -5.81 -10.72 -10.34
N VAL A 416 -4.57 -11.13 -10.61
CA VAL A 416 -4.25 -12.37 -11.34
C VAL A 416 -3.31 -13.24 -10.51
N LYS A 417 -3.62 -14.52 -10.41
CA LYS A 417 -2.72 -15.52 -9.83
C LYS A 417 -1.89 -16.14 -10.97
N VAL A 418 -0.58 -15.94 -10.92
CA VAL A 418 0.36 -16.41 -11.94
C VAL A 418 1.04 -17.69 -11.46
N LEU A 419 1.11 -18.70 -12.33
CA LEU A 419 1.72 -19.99 -12.07
C LEU A 419 2.92 -20.21 -13.01
N ALA A 420 4.13 -20.23 -12.44
CA ALA A 420 5.40 -20.39 -13.16
C ALA A 420 6.40 -21.26 -12.36
N LYS A 421 7.57 -21.57 -12.93
CA LYS A 421 8.64 -22.31 -12.22
C LYS A 421 9.46 -21.38 -11.31
N GLY A 422 9.97 -21.90 -10.18
CA GLY A 422 10.98 -21.22 -9.35
C GLY A 422 10.50 -20.11 -8.42
N LEU A 423 9.19 -19.86 -8.32
CA LEU A 423 8.62 -18.73 -7.58
C LEU A 423 8.76 -18.78 -6.04
N GLU A 424 9.32 -19.86 -5.47
CA GLU A 424 9.49 -20.09 -4.02
C GLU A 424 10.37 -19.05 -3.30
N LYS A 425 11.26 -18.39 -4.05
CA LYS A 425 12.13 -17.32 -3.54
C LYS A 425 11.71 -15.93 -3.99
N CYS A 426 10.54 -15.77 -4.64
CA CYS A 426 10.04 -14.47 -5.10
C CYS A 426 9.75 -13.53 -3.92
N LEU A 427 10.04 -12.24 -4.07
CA LEU A 427 9.74 -11.21 -3.07
C LEU A 427 8.40 -10.51 -3.35
N ALA A 428 7.56 -10.42 -2.33
CA ALA A 428 6.29 -9.70 -2.38
C ALA A 428 6.45 -8.20 -2.04
N GLY A 429 5.76 -7.36 -2.81
CA GLY A 429 5.82 -5.89 -2.77
C GLY A 429 6.65 -5.26 -3.89
N LEU A 430 7.26 -6.05 -4.78
CA LEU A 430 8.11 -5.58 -5.88
C LEU A 430 7.44 -5.74 -7.25
N PRO A 431 7.86 -4.96 -8.26
CA PRO A 431 7.30 -5.02 -9.61
C PRO A 431 7.54 -6.37 -10.28
N LEU A 432 6.68 -6.69 -11.24
CA LEU A 432 6.83 -7.82 -12.17
C LEU A 432 7.01 -7.25 -13.58
N TYR A 433 8.05 -7.69 -14.27
CA TYR A 433 8.36 -7.30 -15.64
C TYR A 433 8.10 -8.45 -16.61
N VAL A 434 7.85 -8.14 -17.89
CA VAL A 434 7.82 -9.12 -18.99
C VAL A 434 8.91 -8.75 -20.00
N ALA A 435 9.76 -9.72 -20.34
CA ALA A 435 10.66 -9.63 -21.48
C ALA A 435 9.90 -10.07 -22.74
N HIS A 436 9.89 -9.22 -23.78
CA HIS A 436 9.27 -9.56 -25.07
C HIS A 436 10.29 -10.07 -26.09
N LYS A 437 11.58 -9.93 -25.77
CA LYS A 437 12.72 -10.46 -26.52
C LYS A 437 13.80 -10.92 -25.55
N GLU A 438 14.70 -11.77 -26.06
CA GLU A 438 15.81 -12.31 -25.27
C GLU A 438 16.83 -11.23 -24.85
N ASP A 439 17.04 -10.20 -25.69
CA ASP A 439 17.94 -9.08 -25.38
C ASP A 439 17.39 -8.12 -24.30
N GLU A 440 16.11 -8.21 -23.97
CA GLU A 440 15.48 -7.45 -22.87
C GLU A 440 15.69 -8.12 -21.49
N ILE A 441 16.01 -9.43 -21.46
CA ILE A 441 16.03 -10.22 -20.22
C ILE A 441 17.11 -9.71 -19.23
N ASP A 442 18.33 -9.46 -19.69
CA ASP A 442 19.44 -9.12 -18.79
C ASP A 442 19.34 -7.69 -18.23
N LEU A 443 18.79 -6.75 -19.01
CA LEU A 443 18.45 -5.42 -18.51
C LEU A 443 17.36 -5.51 -17.42
N LEU A 444 16.29 -6.29 -17.66
CA LEU A 444 15.19 -6.44 -16.70
C LEU A 444 15.62 -7.17 -15.41
N LYS A 445 16.58 -8.10 -15.48
CA LYS A 445 17.23 -8.67 -14.27
C LYS A 445 17.94 -7.58 -13.47
N HIS A 446 18.80 -6.79 -14.13
CA HIS A 446 19.53 -5.71 -13.49
C HIS A 446 18.59 -4.67 -12.87
N GLU A 447 17.47 -4.33 -13.53
CA GLU A 447 16.45 -3.44 -12.94
C GLU A 447 15.76 -4.07 -11.72
N ALA A 448 15.37 -5.36 -11.79
CA ALA A 448 14.75 -6.07 -10.68
C ALA A 448 15.69 -6.20 -9.45
N GLU A 449 17.00 -6.33 -9.67
CA GLU A 449 18.04 -6.34 -8.63
C GLU A 449 18.35 -4.93 -8.12
N GLN A 450 18.31 -3.91 -8.98
CA GLN A 450 18.49 -2.51 -8.57
C GLN A 450 17.33 -2.02 -7.68
N GLN A 451 16.11 -2.52 -7.88
CA GLN A 451 15.01 -2.24 -6.93
C GLN A 451 15.25 -2.89 -5.56
N LEU A 452 15.79 -4.12 -5.53
CA LEU A 452 16.14 -4.80 -4.28
C LEU A 452 17.26 -4.05 -3.54
N SER A 453 18.32 -3.67 -4.24
CA SER A 453 19.45 -2.97 -3.63
C SER A 453 19.02 -1.60 -3.10
N ARG A 454 18.26 -0.80 -3.86
CA ARG A 454 17.67 0.48 -3.38
C ARG A 454 16.88 0.31 -2.09
N ALA A 455 16.03 -0.71 -2.02
CA ALA A 455 15.24 -1.00 -0.82
C ALA A 455 16.14 -1.37 0.38
N LEU A 456 17.18 -2.18 0.17
CA LEU A 456 18.13 -2.58 1.21
C LEU A 456 19.13 -1.47 1.60
N THR A 457 19.47 -0.54 0.71
CA THR A 457 20.37 0.60 0.98
C THR A 457 19.71 1.64 1.91
N SER A 458 18.38 1.66 2.01
CA SER A 458 17.67 2.45 3.02
C SER A 458 18.02 2.06 4.47
N ILE A 459 18.57 0.85 4.66
CA ILE A 459 18.74 0.20 5.96
C ILE A 459 20.15 0.47 6.51
N LYS A 460 20.24 1.38 7.50
CA LYS A 460 21.47 1.63 8.24
C LYS A 460 21.79 0.48 9.21
N LYS A 461 22.51 -0.54 8.70
CA LYS A 461 23.08 -1.63 9.50
C LYS A 461 24.19 -1.11 10.42
N LYS A 462 24.38 -1.76 11.58
CA LYS A 462 25.52 -1.58 12.49
C LYS A 462 26.23 -2.94 12.71
N PRO A 463 27.49 -2.97 13.17
CA PRO A 463 28.14 -4.24 13.54
C PRO A 463 27.43 -4.93 14.72
N GLU A 464 26.91 -4.16 15.67
CA GLU A 464 26.08 -4.65 16.77
C GLU A 464 24.62 -4.24 16.56
N GLY A 465 23.70 -5.20 16.70
CA GLY A 465 22.26 -4.97 16.61
C GLY A 465 21.44 -6.23 16.43
N VAL A 466 20.12 -6.10 16.47
CA VAL A 466 19.20 -7.24 16.34
C VAL A 466 19.21 -7.86 14.93
N TYR A 467 18.91 -9.16 14.86
CA TYR A 467 18.68 -9.88 13.62
C TYR A 467 17.22 -9.73 13.20
N VAL A 468 16.98 -9.17 12.01
CA VAL A 468 15.63 -8.90 11.50
C VAL A 468 15.31 -9.84 10.35
N GLN A 469 14.25 -10.64 10.50
CA GLN A 469 13.76 -11.54 9.47
C GLN A 469 12.32 -11.20 9.10
N ALA A 470 12.01 -11.17 7.80
CA ALA A 470 10.69 -10.77 7.29
C ALA A 470 10.24 -11.62 6.09
N SER A 471 8.93 -11.78 5.90
CA SER A 471 8.35 -12.55 4.79
C SER A 471 8.17 -11.75 3.49
N THR A 472 8.02 -10.43 3.59
CA THR A 472 7.82 -9.51 2.45
C THR A 472 8.64 -8.23 2.61
N LEU A 473 8.83 -7.45 1.54
CA LEU A 473 9.56 -6.18 1.65
C LEU A 473 8.85 -5.18 2.59
N GLY A 474 7.53 -5.06 2.50
CA GLY A 474 6.76 -4.17 3.38
C GLY A 474 6.97 -4.51 4.86
N SER A 475 6.85 -5.79 5.24
CA SER A 475 7.09 -6.26 6.62
C SER A 475 8.51 -5.99 7.12
N LEU A 476 9.49 -5.94 6.22
CA LEU A 476 10.83 -5.49 6.58
C LEU A 476 10.84 -3.98 6.86
N GLU A 477 10.27 -3.15 5.97
CA GLU A 477 10.24 -1.69 6.11
C GLU A 477 9.61 -1.22 7.43
N ALA A 478 8.41 -1.71 7.80
CA ALA A 478 7.78 -1.24 9.04
C ALA A 478 8.44 -1.79 10.31
N LEU A 479 8.98 -3.02 10.29
CA LEU A 479 9.72 -3.55 11.43
C LEU A 479 11.02 -2.77 11.66
N LEU A 480 11.71 -2.37 10.59
CA LEU A 480 12.89 -1.51 10.68
C LEU A 480 12.53 -0.09 11.15
N GLU A 481 11.45 0.50 10.66
CA GLU A 481 11.00 1.82 11.13
C GLU A 481 10.56 1.76 12.61
N PHE A 482 9.89 0.69 13.04
CA PHE A 482 9.57 0.45 14.45
C PHE A 482 10.83 0.36 15.31
N LEU A 483 11.79 -0.51 14.97
CA LEU A 483 13.06 -0.64 15.69
C LEU A 483 13.82 0.70 15.75
N LYS A 484 13.79 1.47 14.66
CA LYS A 484 14.34 2.83 14.57
C LYS A 484 13.63 3.83 15.48
N THR A 485 12.29 3.79 15.64
CA THR A 485 11.58 4.60 16.66
C THR A 485 11.96 4.21 18.08
N GLN A 486 12.15 2.91 18.34
CA GLN A 486 12.66 2.38 19.62
C GLN A 486 14.17 2.58 19.82
N LYS A 487 14.87 3.18 18.83
CA LYS A 487 16.33 3.39 18.78
C LYS A 487 17.16 2.08 18.85
N ILE A 488 16.54 0.93 18.62
CA ILE A 488 17.19 -0.38 18.62
C ILE A 488 18.04 -0.51 17.34
N PRO A 489 19.35 -0.76 17.45
CA PRO A 489 20.21 -0.93 16.28
C PRO A 489 19.94 -2.28 15.59
N VAL A 490 20.04 -2.30 14.26
CA VAL A 490 19.84 -3.49 13.43
C VAL A 490 21.19 -3.95 12.90
N GLY A 491 21.54 -5.21 13.16
CA GLY A 491 22.80 -5.80 12.72
C GLY A 491 22.69 -6.37 11.30
N LEU A 492 21.75 -7.30 11.12
CA LEU A 492 21.59 -8.08 9.90
C LEU A 492 20.11 -8.26 9.55
N VAL A 493 19.84 -8.39 8.26
CA VAL A 493 18.50 -8.43 7.65
C VAL A 493 18.45 -9.62 6.69
N ARG A 494 17.36 -10.41 6.74
CA ARG A 494 17.12 -11.51 5.80
C ARG A 494 15.64 -11.69 5.46
N PHE A 495 15.35 -12.15 4.25
CA PHE A 495 14.01 -12.57 3.86
C PHE A 495 13.78 -14.07 4.17
N ARG A 496 12.57 -14.41 4.65
CA ARG A 496 12.13 -15.77 4.97
C ARG A 496 11.53 -16.41 3.71
N GLY A 497 12.26 -17.34 3.08
CA GLY A 497 11.74 -18.14 1.97
C GLY A 497 10.57 -19.04 2.42
N SER A 498 9.66 -19.36 1.49
CA SER A 498 8.38 -20.02 1.81
C SER A 498 8.49 -21.45 2.36
N SER A 499 9.67 -22.06 2.36
CA SER A 499 9.91 -23.49 2.60
C SER A 499 10.79 -23.81 3.82
N SER A 500 11.20 -22.82 4.62
CA SER A 500 12.12 -23.00 5.75
C SER A 500 11.44 -23.09 7.13
N LEU A 501 11.07 -24.31 7.54
CA LEU A 501 10.64 -24.64 8.91
C LEU A 501 11.86 -24.86 9.84
N PHE A 502 12.70 -23.83 10.00
CA PHE A 502 13.92 -23.90 10.83
C PHE A 502 13.66 -23.62 12.32
N TYR A 503 12.93 -24.52 12.96
CA TYR A 503 12.87 -24.58 14.43
C TYR A 503 14.09 -25.37 14.95
N SER A 504 15.21 -24.68 15.21
CA SER A 504 16.17 -24.93 16.32
C SER A 504 17.58 -24.35 16.09
N ARG A 505 18.27 -24.07 17.21
CA ARG A 505 19.73 -23.84 17.35
C ARG A 505 20.35 -22.60 16.69
N ILE A 506 20.07 -21.43 17.25
CA ILE A 506 21.10 -20.40 17.52
C ILE A 506 20.96 -20.01 19.01
N PRO A 507 21.95 -20.23 19.91
CA PRO A 507 21.69 -20.17 21.35
C PRO A 507 21.54 -18.77 21.98
N GLU A 508 22.03 -17.70 21.33
CA GLU A 508 22.33 -16.41 22.01
C GLU A 508 21.67 -15.17 21.36
N LEU A 509 20.75 -15.34 20.42
CA LEU A 509 20.10 -14.24 19.70
C LEU A 509 18.59 -14.19 19.96
N GLN A 510 18.11 -13.06 20.49
CA GLN A 510 16.68 -12.75 20.55
C GLN A 510 16.13 -12.52 19.15
N VAL A 511 15.48 -13.55 18.58
CA VAL A 511 14.73 -13.44 17.33
C VAL A 511 13.38 -12.79 17.61
N VAL A 512 13.12 -11.65 16.98
CA VAL A 512 11.82 -10.97 17.00
C VAL A 512 11.06 -11.33 15.72
N ASP A 513 10.28 -12.41 15.77
CA ASP A 513 9.32 -12.78 14.72
C ASP A 513 8.03 -11.93 14.88
N LEU A 514 7.43 -11.51 13.75
CA LEU A 514 6.19 -10.71 13.67
C LEU A 514 5.37 -11.07 12.42
#